data_AF-A0A1Y1KY12-F1
#
_entry.id   AF-A0A1Y1KY12-F1
#
_cell.length_a   1.000
_cell.length_b   1.000
_cell.length_c   1.000
_cell.angle_alpha   90.00
_cell.angle_beta   90.00
_cell.angle_gamma   90.00
#
_symmetry.space_group_name_H-M   'P 1'
#
loop_
_entity.id
_entity.type
_entity.pdbx_description
1 polymer ?
#
loop_
_entity_poly.entity_id
_entity_poly.type
_entity_poly.pdbx_seq_one_letter_code
_entity_poly.pdbx_strand_id
1 'polypeptide(L)'
;MCYIKFVTFSVILFLSVINIFTASTSRPPIADDEINKALNDTRYLMRQIKCTLGEVRCDPVGKRLKSLAPLVLRGSCPQCTDQEMKQVQKVLAHVQQYYPKEWNKIIQTYGSG
;
A
#
# COMPACT_ATOMS: atom_id res chain seq x y z
N MET A 1 -21.50 18.54 0.11
CA MET A 1 -21.93 18.88 -1.27
C MET A 1 -21.97 20.40 -1.60
N CYS A 2 -21.49 21.33 -0.76
CA CYS A 2 -21.48 22.78 -1.11
C CYS A 2 -20.19 23.27 -1.79
N TYR A 3 -19.06 22.56 -1.62
CA TYR A 3 -17.78 22.99 -2.16
C TYR A 3 -17.66 22.80 -3.69
N ILE A 4 -18.40 21.80 -4.21
CA ILE A 4 -18.40 21.43 -5.63
C ILE A 4 -19.04 22.50 -6.54
N LYS A 5 -19.96 23.33 -6.00
CA LYS A 5 -20.68 24.37 -6.75
C LYS A 5 -20.00 25.74 -6.73
N PHE A 6 -19.13 25.99 -5.74
CA PHE A 6 -18.45 27.29 -5.63
C PHE A 6 -17.25 27.38 -6.58
N VAL A 7 -16.56 26.25 -6.79
CA VAL A 7 -15.42 26.17 -7.72
C VAL A 7 -15.88 26.25 -9.18
N THR A 8 -17.11 25.79 -9.49
CA THR A 8 -17.69 25.86 -10.84
C THR A 8 -18.04 27.28 -11.32
N PHE A 9 -18.16 28.28 -10.43
CA PHE A 9 -18.53 29.64 -10.83
C PHE A 9 -17.32 30.54 -11.17
N SER A 10 -16.12 30.19 -10.70
CA SER A 10 -14.86 30.82 -11.16
C SER A 10 -14.32 30.24 -12.47
N VAL A 11 -15.01 29.24 -13.05
CA VAL A 11 -14.62 28.53 -14.28
C VAL A 11 -14.53 29.43 -15.50
N ILE A 12 -15.00 30.68 -15.50
CA ILE A 12 -15.07 31.51 -16.71
C ILE A 12 -13.89 32.50 -16.85
N LEU A 13 -12.96 32.55 -15.89
CA LEU A 13 -11.66 33.26 -16.02
C LEU A 13 -10.57 32.32 -16.60
N PHE A 14 -10.91 31.70 -17.74
CA PHE A 14 -10.08 31.01 -18.74
C PHE A 14 -8.79 31.83 -19.04
N LEU A 15 -7.55 31.33 -19.23
CA LEU A 15 -7.13 30.19 -20.04
C LEU A 15 -5.60 29.94 -19.96
N SER A 16 -4.99 29.94 -18.77
CA SER A 16 -3.58 29.55 -18.66
C SER A 16 -3.30 28.84 -17.35
N VAL A 17 -2.55 27.73 -17.45
CA VAL A 17 -1.99 26.90 -16.38
C VAL A 17 -2.99 26.12 -15.52
N ILE A 18 -3.65 25.15 -16.14
CA ILE A 18 -3.95 23.89 -15.46
C ILE A 18 -2.60 23.17 -15.25
N ASN A 19 -1.90 23.52 -14.16
CA ASN A 19 -0.79 22.71 -13.68
C ASN A 19 -1.39 21.39 -13.16
N ILE A 20 -1.43 20.38 -14.04
CA ILE A 20 -1.65 19.00 -13.63
C ILE A 20 -0.43 18.64 -12.78
N PHE A 21 -0.56 18.69 -11.47
CA PHE A 21 0.41 18.12 -10.55
C PHE A 21 0.35 16.59 -10.69
N THR A 22 0.94 16.05 -11.75
CA THR A 22 1.29 14.64 -11.81
C THR A 22 2.44 14.46 -10.82
N ALA A 23 2.11 14.14 -9.57
CA ALA A 23 3.09 13.68 -8.60
C ALA A 23 3.61 12.30 -9.07
N SER A 24 4.59 12.30 -9.97
CA SER A 24 5.40 11.12 -10.26
C SER A 24 6.14 10.76 -8.99
N THR A 25 5.55 9.86 -8.19
CA THR A 25 6.18 9.29 -7.00
C THR A 25 7.32 8.35 -7.43
N SER A 26 8.42 8.93 -7.87
CA SER A 26 9.70 8.25 -7.99
C SER A 26 10.11 7.86 -6.57
N ARG A 27 9.79 6.61 -6.18
CA ARG A 27 10.24 6.03 -4.92
C ARG A 27 11.59 5.36 -5.18
N PRO A 28 12.59 5.57 -4.32
CA PRO A 28 13.85 4.87 -4.47
C PRO A 28 13.60 3.35 -4.38
N PRO A 29 14.26 2.56 -5.24
CA PRO A 29 14.16 1.10 -5.16
C PRO A 29 14.69 0.62 -3.80
N ILE A 30 14.00 -0.36 -3.21
CA ILE A 30 14.40 -0.95 -1.94
C ILE A 30 15.25 -2.18 -2.22
N ALA A 31 16.43 -2.27 -1.63
CA ALA A 31 17.30 -3.44 -1.75
C ALA A 31 16.71 -4.66 -1.03
N ASP A 32 16.97 -5.87 -1.53
CA ASP A 32 16.42 -7.10 -0.97
C ASP A 32 16.90 -7.36 0.48
N ASP A 33 18.09 -6.89 0.84
CA ASP A 33 18.63 -7.01 2.19
C ASP A 33 17.83 -6.19 3.21
N GLU A 34 17.30 -5.03 2.81
CA GLU A 34 16.42 -4.22 3.66
C GLU A 34 15.08 -4.92 3.88
N ILE A 35 14.55 -5.59 2.85
CA ILE A 35 13.36 -6.43 3.00
C ILE A 35 13.62 -7.59 3.97
N ASN A 36 14.78 -8.25 3.86
CA ASN A 36 15.17 -9.32 4.77
C ASN A 36 15.27 -8.85 6.22
N LYS A 37 15.91 -7.69 6.45
CA LYS A 37 15.99 -7.08 7.79
C LYS A 37 14.60 -6.81 8.35
N ALA A 38 13.70 -6.24 7.55
CA ALA A 38 12.33 -5.95 7.98
C ALA A 38 11.52 -7.21 8.29
N LEU A 39 11.72 -8.30 7.55
CA LEU A 39 11.08 -9.59 7.81
C LEU A 39 11.62 -10.27 9.09
N ASN A 40 12.92 -10.12 9.34
CA ASN A 40 13.57 -10.66 10.54
C ASN A 40 13.26 -9.84 11.81
N ASP A 41 12.92 -8.55 11.68
CA ASP A 41 12.41 -7.76 12.80
C ASP A 41 10.94 -8.11 13.08
N THR A 42 10.76 -9.09 13.96
CA THR A 42 9.45 -9.60 14.39
C THR A 42 8.54 -8.49 14.93
N ARG A 43 9.11 -7.50 15.64
CA ARG A 43 8.34 -6.40 16.24
C ARG A 43 7.84 -5.46 15.15
N TYR A 44 8.71 -5.09 14.22
CA TYR A 44 8.36 -4.26 13.08
C TYR A 44 7.33 -4.95 12.19
N LEU A 45 7.60 -6.21 11.79
CA LEU A 45 6.69 -6.98 10.93
C LEU A 45 5.31 -7.13 11.56
N MET A 46 5.23 -7.47 12.86
CA MET A 46 3.96 -7.58 13.57
C MET A 46 3.21 -6.24 13.60
N ARG A 47 3.90 -5.10 13.75
CA ARG A 47 3.27 -3.78 13.66
C ARG A 47 2.69 -3.53 12.26
N GLN A 48 3.40 -3.92 11.20
CA GLN A 48 2.93 -3.77 9.82
C GLN A 48 1.70 -4.66 9.52
N ILE A 49 1.70 -5.89 10.03
CA ILE A 49 0.56 -6.81 9.96
C ILE A 49 -0.66 -6.19 10.66
N LYS A 50 -0.49 -5.72 11.90
CA LYS A 50 -1.57 -5.09 12.67
C LYS A 50 -2.10 -3.81 12.00
N CYS A 51 -1.23 -3.01 11.39
CA CYS A 51 -1.63 -1.85 10.60
C CYS A 51 -2.51 -2.28 9.42
N THR A 52 -2.09 -3.32 8.71
CA THR A 52 -2.83 -3.91 7.58
C THR A 52 -4.21 -4.37 8.02
N LEU A 53 -4.34 -4.98 9.20
CA LEU A 53 -5.62 -5.35 9.82
C LEU A 53 -6.41 -4.17 10.42
N GLY A 54 -5.83 -2.97 10.48
CA GLY A 54 -6.46 -1.79 11.09
C GLY A 54 -6.48 -1.78 12.61
N GLU A 55 -5.71 -2.66 13.27
CA GLU A 55 -5.63 -2.76 14.73
C GLU A 55 -4.75 -1.65 15.34
N VAL A 56 -3.84 -1.06 14.57
CA VAL A 56 -2.93 0.02 15.02
C VAL A 56 -2.80 1.12 13.97
N ARG A 57 -2.27 2.28 14.38
CA ARG A 57 -1.91 3.35 13.44
C ARG A 57 -0.80 2.88 12.49
N CYS A 58 -0.99 3.19 11.22
CA CYS A 58 -0.04 2.89 10.16
C CYS A 58 0.97 4.03 9.98
N ASP A 59 2.24 3.65 9.82
CA ASP A 59 3.28 4.50 9.27
C ASP A 59 3.16 4.56 7.72
N PRO A 60 3.97 5.38 7.02
CA PRO A 60 3.87 5.49 5.56
C PRO A 60 4.04 4.16 4.82
N VAL A 61 4.90 3.26 5.31
CA VAL A 61 5.10 1.92 4.71
C VAL A 61 3.85 1.07 4.92
N GLY A 62 3.34 0.99 6.14
CA GLY A 62 2.13 0.23 6.45
C GLY A 62 0.90 0.72 5.69
N LYS A 63 0.75 2.04 5.50
CA LYS A 63 -0.34 2.60 4.67
C LYS A 63 -0.26 2.12 3.23
N ARG A 64 0.95 2.06 2.65
CA ARG A 64 1.16 1.54 1.30
C ARG A 64 0.81 0.05 1.24
N LEU A 65 1.33 -0.76 2.16
CA LEU A 65 1.04 -2.19 2.22
C LEU A 65 -0.46 -2.46 2.33
N LYS A 66 -1.15 -1.74 3.22
CA LYS A 66 -2.60 -1.83 3.39
C LYS A 66 -3.36 -1.49 2.11
N SER A 67 -2.94 -0.46 1.37
CA SER A 67 -3.58 -0.09 0.10
C SER A 67 -3.37 -1.12 -1.01
N LEU A 68 -2.24 -1.82 -1.00
CA LEU A 68 -1.88 -2.82 -2.02
C LEU A 68 -2.39 -4.22 -1.69
N ALA A 69 -2.60 -4.53 -0.40
CA ALA A 69 -3.06 -5.84 0.06
C ALA A 69 -4.21 -6.44 -0.76
N PRO A 70 -5.34 -5.74 -1.01
CA PRO A 70 -6.45 -6.31 -1.78
C PRO A 70 -6.11 -6.58 -3.25
N LEU A 71 -5.16 -5.85 -3.84
CA LEU A 71 -4.76 -6.05 -5.23
C LEU A 71 -3.83 -7.26 -5.33
N VAL A 72 -2.81 -7.28 -4.49
CA VAL A 72 -1.78 -8.33 -4.48
C VAL A 72 -2.40 -9.69 -4.15
N LEU A 73 -3.36 -9.76 -3.21
CA LEU A 73 -4.05 -11.00 -2.87
C LEU A 73 -4.90 -11.55 -4.02
N ARG A 74 -5.36 -10.70 -4.95
CA ARG A 74 -6.03 -11.10 -6.20
C ARG A 74 -5.03 -11.47 -7.31
N GLY A 75 -3.73 -11.37 -7.05
CA GLY A 75 -2.67 -11.70 -8.00
C GLY A 75 -2.24 -10.55 -8.91
N SER A 76 -2.61 -9.30 -8.61
CA SER A 76 -2.21 -8.15 -9.44
C SER A 76 -1.69 -6.98 -8.62
N CYS A 77 -0.71 -6.23 -9.12
CA CYS A 77 -0.35 -4.94 -8.56
C CYS A 77 0.07 -3.98 -9.69
N PRO A 78 -0.85 -3.18 -10.23
CA PRO A 78 -0.53 -2.25 -11.31
C PRO A 78 0.42 -1.12 -10.89
N GLN A 79 0.62 -0.91 -9.59
CA GLN A 79 1.50 0.12 -9.02
C GLN A 79 2.86 -0.42 -8.54
N CYS A 80 3.13 -1.70 -8.76
CA CYS A 80 4.38 -2.35 -8.36
C CYS A 80 5.29 -2.54 -9.57
N THR A 81 6.59 -2.34 -9.39
CA THR A 81 7.60 -2.82 -10.34
C THR A 81 7.77 -4.34 -10.24
N ASP A 82 8.44 -4.96 -11.22
CA ASP A 82 8.73 -6.41 -11.18
C ASP A 82 9.53 -6.81 -9.95
N GLN A 83 10.47 -5.96 -9.52
CA GLN A 83 11.24 -6.18 -8.30
C GLN A 83 10.33 -6.08 -7.06
N GLU A 84 9.49 -5.04 -6.97
CA GLU A 84 8.55 -4.90 -5.86
C GLU A 84 7.56 -6.08 -5.81
N MET A 85 7.12 -6.61 -6.95
CA MET A 85 6.26 -7.79 -6.97
C MET A 85 6.96 -9.02 -6.38
N LYS A 86 8.23 -9.28 -6.74
CA LYS A 86 9.01 -10.37 -6.13
C LYS A 86 9.15 -10.20 -4.62
N GLN A 87 9.43 -8.98 -4.18
CA GLN A 87 9.55 -8.66 -2.75
C GLN A 87 8.24 -8.86 -2.00
N VAL A 88 7.12 -8.42 -2.58
CA VAL A 88 5.79 -8.62 -2.01
C VAL A 88 5.46 -10.11 -1.89
N GLN A 89 5.71 -10.91 -2.94
CA GLN A 89 5.51 -12.36 -2.88
C GLN A 89 6.33 -13.02 -1.77
N LYS A 90 7.58 -12.59 -1.60
CA LYS A 90 8.44 -13.04 -0.50
C LYS A 90 7.87 -12.69 0.87
N VAL A 91 7.35 -11.47 1.05
CA VAL A 91 6.70 -11.05 2.30
C VAL A 91 5.45 -11.89 2.56
N LEU A 92 4.61 -12.11 1.55
CA LEU A 92 3.40 -12.95 1.68
C LEU A 92 3.75 -14.38 2.10
N ALA A 93 4.72 -15.02 1.42
CA ALA A 93 5.16 -16.36 1.75
C ALA A 93 5.69 -16.44 3.20
N HIS A 94 6.45 -15.43 3.63
CA HIS A 94 6.95 -15.36 5.01
C HIS A 94 5.79 -15.21 6.02
N VAL A 95 4.83 -14.32 5.79
CA VAL A 95 3.68 -14.14 6.68
C VAL A 95 2.82 -15.41 6.75
N GLN A 96 2.58 -16.05 5.60
CA GLN A 96 1.82 -17.31 5.54
C GLN A 96 2.50 -18.44 6.31
N GLN A 97 3.83 -18.57 6.20
CA GLN A 97 4.60 -19.63 6.85
C GLN A 97 4.76 -19.42 8.37
N TYR A 98 5.09 -18.20 8.79
CA TYR A 98 5.48 -17.93 10.19
C TYR A 98 4.35 -17.31 11.03
N TYR A 99 3.34 -16.72 10.41
CA TYR A 99 2.23 -16.01 11.08
C TYR A 99 0.85 -16.47 10.55
N PRO A 100 0.53 -17.77 10.60
CA PRO A 100 -0.68 -18.31 9.97
C PRO A 100 -1.99 -17.76 10.57
N LYS A 101 -1.98 -17.39 11.86
CA LYS A 101 -3.16 -16.80 12.53
C LYS A 101 -3.49 -15.42 11.96
N GLU A 102 -2.47 -14.59 11.83
CA GLU A 102 -2.57 -13.25 11.26
C GLU A 102 -2.86 -13.31 9.77
N TRP A 103 -2.23 -14.25 9.05
CA TRP A 103 -2.52 -14.52 7.64
C TRP A 103 -4.00 -14.80 7.40
N ASN A 104 -4.61 -15.69 8.20
CA ASN A 104 -6.03 -16.00 8.09
C ASN A 104 -6.92 -14.77 8.30
N LYS A 105 -6.57 -13.89 9.26
CA LYS A 105 -7.27 -12.61 9.43
C LYS A 105 -7.15 -11.72 8.21
N ILE A 106 -5.96 -11.65 7.60
CA ILE A 106 -5.72 -10.86 6.37
C ILE A 106 -6.60 -11.38 5.23
N ILE A 107 -6.63 -12.70 5.01
CA ILE A 107 -7.48 -13.31 3.99
C ILE A 107 -8.97 -13.08 4.28
N GLN A 108 -9.41 -13.16 5.53
CA GLN A 108 -10.79 -12.83 5.89
C GLN A 108 -11.12 -11.35 5.65
N THR A 109 -10.14 -10.46 5.82
CA THR A 109 -10.32 -9.00 5.65
C THR A 109 -10.34 -8.61 4.17
N TYR A 110 -9.51 -9.23 3.33
CA TYR A 110 -9.25 -8.77 1.96
C TYR A 110 -9.55 -9.79 0.86
N GLY A 111 -9.69 -11.08 1.19
CA GLY A 111 -9.89 -12.17 0.24
C GLY A 111 -11.34 -12.42 -0.16
N SER A 112 -12.31 -11.73 0.46
CA SER A 112 -13.74 -11.90 0.19
C SER A 112 -14.30 -11.00 -0.91
N GLY A 113 -13.53 -10.67 -1.96
CA GLY A 113 -14.08 -9.90 -3.07
C GLY A 113 -13.23 -9.83 -4.31
#